data_AF-A0A8D6PV50-F1
#
_entry.id   AF-A0A8D6PV50-F1
#
_cell.length_a   1.000
_cell.length_b   1.000
_cell.length_c   1.000
_cell.angle_alpha   90.00
_cell.angle_beta   90.00
_cell.angle_gamma   90.00
#
_symmetry.space_group_name_H-M   'P 1'
#
loop_
_entity.id
_entity.type
_entity.pdbx_description
1 polymer ?
#
loop_
_entity_poly.entity_id
_entity_poly.type
_entity_poly.pdbx_seq_one_letter_code
_entity_poly.pdbx_strand_id
1 'polypeptide(L)' 'MKRKKYYGKDPIKRLLYEKREQIFKVLFIMNLWVWLSVFIGAIIFIFLMVKYYFI' A
#
# COMPACT_ATOMS: atom_id res chain seq x y z
N MET A 1 6.62 10.78 -24.49
CA MET A 1 7.47 10.34 -23.35
C MET A 1 8.31 9.13 -23.76
N LYS A 2 9.62 9.27 -23.95
CA LYS A 2 10.51 8.14 -24.28
C LYS A 2 10.78 7.32 -22.99
N ARG A 3 10.28 6.08 -22.91
CA ARG A 3 10.65 5.14 -21.82
C ARG A 3 12.17 4.94 -21.88
N LYS A 4 12.90 5.25 -20.80
CA LYS A 4 14.34 4.95 -20.71
C LYS A 4 14.51 3.42 -20.84
N LYS A 5 15.14 2.96 -21.93
CA LYS A 5 15.52 1.54 -22.11
C LYS A 5 16.48 1.18 -20.99
N TYR A 6 16.16 0.15 -20.21
CA TYR A 6 17.03 -0.38 -19.18
C TYR A 6 18.26 -1.01 -19.86
N TYR A 7 19.43 -0.36 -19.73
CA TYR A 7 20.69 -0.80 -20.35
C TYR A 7 21.53 -1.73 -19.45
N GLY A 8 21.06 -2.03 -18.23
CA GLY A 8 21.77 -2.91 -17.31
C GLY A 8 21.67 -4.39 -17.71
N LYS A 9 22.80 -5.09 -17.66
CA LYS A 9 22.95 -6.53 -17.98
C LYS A 9 22.39 -7.46 -16.89
N ASP A 10 21.82 -6.90 -15.82
CA ASP A 10 21.33 -7.64 -14.65
C ASP A 10 19.92 -8.19 -14.90
N PRO A 11 19.73 -9.53 -14.98
CA PRO A 11 18.44 -10.14 -15.32
C PRO A 11 17.36 -9.84 -14.28
N ILE A 12 17.73 -9.74 -13.01
CA ILE A 12 16.82 -9.45 -11.89
C ILE A 12 16.18 -8.07 -12.05
N LYS A 13 16.98 -7.07 -12.44
CA LYS A 13 16.55 -5.67 -12.48
C LYS A 13 15.67 -5.39 -13.71
N ARG A 14 15.86 -6.16 -14.79
CA ARG A 14 14.99 -6.17 -15.97
C ARG A 14 13.61 -6.79 -15.66
N LEU A 15 13.58 -7.93 -14.98
CA LEU A 15 12.34 -8.57 -14.51
C LEU A 15 11.53 -7.66 -13.58
N LEU A 16 12.22 -6.97 -12.67
CA LEU A 16 11.60 -5.98 -11.77
C LEU A 16 11.02 -4.78 -12.51
N TYR A 17 11.65 -4.36 -13.62
CA TYR A 17 11.16 -3.26 -14.45
C TYR A 17 9.93 -3.66 -15.27
N GLU A 18 9.90 -4.89 -15.79
CA GLU A 18 8.75 -5.43 -16.53
C GLU A 18 7.55 -5.69 -15.62
N LYS A 19 7.77 -6.13 -14.38
CA LYS A 19 6.69 -6.40 -13.40
C LYS A 19 6.38 -5.23 -12.46
N ARG A 20 7.03 -4.07 -12.65
CA ARG A 20 6.91 -2.91 -11.75
C ARG A 20 5.48 -2.40 -11.62
N GLU A 21 4.72 -2.40 -12.72
CA GLU A 21 3.31 -1.98 -12.71
C GLU A 21 2.43 -2.91 -11.88
N GLN A 22 2.65 -4.22 -11.93
CA GLN A 22 1.91 -5.20 -11.14
C GLN A 22 2.24 -5.07 -9.66
N ILE A 23 3.53 -4.96 -9.32
CA ILE A 23 3.99 -4.77 -7.94
C ILE A 23 3.41 -3.47 -7.38
N PHE A 24 3.44 -2.37 -8.15
CA PHE A 24 2.88 -1.09 -7.73
C PHE A 24 1.37 -1.17 -7.48
N LYS A 25 0.60 -1.83 -8.36
CA LYS A 25 -0.84 -2.04 -8.15
C LYS A 25 -1.14 -2.82 -6.87
N VAL A 26 -0.40 -3.91 -6.61
CA VAL A 26 -0.57 -4.71 -5.40
C VAL A 26 -0.22 -3.90 -4.15
N LEU A 27 0.91 -3.20 -4.14
CA LEU A 27 1.32 -2.34 -3.03
C LEU A 27 0.32 -1.20 -2.80
N PHE A 28 -0.26 -0.65 -3.86
CA PHE A 28 -1.29 0.38 -3.75
C PHE A 28 -2.56 -0.15 -3.08
N ILE A 29 -3.04 -1.32 -3.50
CA ILE A 29 -4.21 -1.98 -2.89
C ILE A 29 -3.92 -2.34 -1.43
N MET A 30 -2.74 -2.90 -1.14
CA MET A 30 -2.32 -3.21 0.24
C MET A 30 -2.26 -1.95 1.09
N ASN A 31 -1.70 -0.85 0.58
CA ASN A 31 -1.64 0.41 1.30
C ASN A 31 -3.06 0.93 1.59
N LEU A 32 -3.95 0.94 0.59
CA LEU A 32 -5.35 1.32 0.78
C LEU A 32 -6.04 0.46 1.84
N TRP A 33 -5.77 -0.84 1.85
CA TRP A 33 -6.31 -1.80 2.82
C TRP A 33 -5.83 -1.55 4.25
N VAL A 34 -4.54 -1.24 4.43
CA VAL A 34 -3.97 -0.88 5.72
C VAL A 34 -4.63 0.41 6.23
N TRP A 35 -4.77 1.43 5.39
CA TRP A 35 -5.44 2.67 5.76
C TRP A 35 -6.90 2.46 6.18
N LEU A 36 -7.65 1.60 5.48
CA LEU A 36 -9.00 1.21 5.88
C LEU A 36 -9.02 0.52 7.25
N SER A 37 -8.08 -0.38 7.50
CA SER A 37 -7.98 -1.11 8.78
C SER A 37 -7.69 -0.16 9.94
N VAL A 38 -6.76 0.79 9.74
CA VAL A 38 -6.44 1.83 10.71
C VAL A 38 -7.66 2.71 10.99
N PHE A 39 -8.40 3.11 9.96
CA PHE A 39 -9.59 3.94 10.09
C PHE A 39 -10.70 3.24 10.90
N ILE A 40 -10.98 1.96 10.60
CA ILE A 40 -11.95 1.16 11.36
C ILE A 40 -11.50 0.99 12.81
N GLY A 41 -10.23 0.68 13.04
CA GLY A 41 -9.66 0.58 14.39
C GLY A 41 -9.82 1.87 15.20
N ALA A 42 -9.60 3.02 14.57
CA ALA A 42 -9.79 4.32 15.20
C ALA A 42 -11.25 4.57 15.60
N ILE A 43 -12.21 4.24 14.72
CA ILE A 43 -13.65 4.37 15.03
C ILE A 43 -14.04 3.49 16.23
N ILE A 44 -13.60 2.24 16.23
CA ILE A 44 -13.86 1.30 17.33
C ILE A 44 -13.27 1.84 18.64
N PHE A 45 -12.04 2.34 18.59
CA PHE A 45 -11.38 2.93 19.75
C PHE A 45 -12.15 4.13 20.30
N ILE A 46 -12.58 5.05 19.43
CA ILE A 46 -13.39 6.21 19.83
C ILE A 46 -14.71 5.75 20.46
N PHE A 47 -15.40 4.79 19.84
CA PHE A 47 -16.66 4.27 20.35
C PHE A 47 -16.50 3.64 21.74
N LEU A 48 -15.44 2.85 21.94
CA LEU A 48 -15.11 2.28 23.24
C LEU A 48 -14.78 3.37 24.26
N MET A 49 -13.95 4.36 23.89
CA MET A 49 -13.60 5.46 24.79
C MET A 49 -14.83 6.24 25.25
N VAL A 50 -15.72 6.58 24.33
CA VAL A 50 -16.99 7.26 24.66
C VAL A 50 -17.85 6.39 25.58
N LYS A 51 -17.98 5.09 25.27
CA LYS A 51 -18.80 4.17 26.08
C LYS A 51 -18.28 3.98 27.51
N TYR A 52 -16.96 3.87 27.70
CA TYR A 52 -16.37 3.47 28.98
C TYR A 52 -15.87 4.62 29.85
N TYR A 53 -15.57 5.78 29.25
CA TYR A 53 -15.00 6.91 29.99
C TYR A 53 -15.90 8.14 30.02
N PHE A 54 -16.94 8.22 29.19
CA PHE A 54 -17.83 9.39 29.11
C PHE A 54 -19.25 9.14 29.64
N ILE A 55 -19.68 7.88 29.70
CA ILE A 55 -20.91 7.41 30.38
C ILE A 55 -20.49 6.67 31.64
#